data_AF-A0A7J9ZTJ9-F1
#
_entry.id   AF-A0A7J9ZTJ9-F1
#
_cell.length_a   1.000
_cell.length_b   1.000
_cell.length_c   1.000
_cell.angle_alpha   90.00
_cell.angle_beta   90.00
_cell.angle_gamma   90.00
#
_symmetry.space_group_name_H-M   'P 1'
#
loop_
_entity.id
_entity.type
_entity.pdbx_description
1 polymer ?
#
loop_
_entity_poly.entity_id
_entity_poly.type
_entity_poly.pdbx_seq_one_letter_code
_entity_poly.pdbx_strand_id
1 'polypeptide(L)'
;MERSALHAFADEIGLFFEDQGLPRMPGRVLGWLMVCDPPHQSAEELAEAVQASRGAISMAVKLLIGAGAVERHPVAGTRRVYYRLRPGFWLLEAESKARVARDWRKLMERGLDLMDDLGEDRTRRVKEAHDMYAFLEQEYSQIRDRWLRRQEGEEI
;
A
#
# COMPACT_ATOMS: atom_id res chain seq x y z
N MET A 1 32.33 -0.78 2.55
CA MET A 1 31.38 -0.82 3.68
C MET A 1 30.33 -1.83 3.31
N GLU A 2 30.29 -2.96 4.00
CA GLU A 2 29.40 -4.08 3.68
C GLU A 2 27.94 -3.64 3.90
N ARG A 3 27.08 -3.87 2.90
CA ARG A 3 25.65 -3.56 3.03
C ARG A 3 25.06 -4.51 4.06
N SER A 4 24.43 -4.00 5.10
CA SER A 4 23.76 -4.86 6.08
C SER A 4 22.59 -5.60 5.42
N ALA A 5 22.23 -6.77 5.95
CA ALA A 5 21.07 -7.55 5.48
C ALA A 5 19.77 -6.72 5.46
N LEU A 6 19.63 -5.75 6.37
CA LEU A 6 18.47 -4.84 6.42
C LEU A 6 18.39 -3.92 5.19
N HIS A 7 19.54 -3.47 4.67
CA HIS A 7 19.56 -2.68 3.42
C HIS A 7 19.20 -3.54 2.21
N ALA A 8 19.66 -4.80 2.18
CA ALA A 8 19.29 -5.75 1.13
C ALA A 8 17.77 -5.99 1.14
N PHE A 9 17.18 -6.22 2.32
CA PHE A 9 15.73 -6.34 2.48
C PHE A 9 14.98 -5.10 1.98
N ALA A 10 15.45 -3.90 2.32
CA ALA A 10 14.85 -2.67 1.79
C ALA A 10 14.92 -2.59 0.25
N ASP A 11 16.03 -3.04 -0.34
CA ASP A 11 16.16 -3.09 -1.80
C ASP A 11 15.24 -4.13 -2.46
N GLU A 12 15.02 -5.28 -1.80
CA GLU A 12 14.06 -6.31 -2.23
C GLU A 12 12.63 -5.77 -2.25
N ILE A 13 12.22 -5.02 -1.22
CA ILE A 13 10.93 -4.33 -1.23
C ILE A 13 10.88 -3.29 -2.35
N GLY A 14 12.00 -2.62 -2.63
CA GLY A 14 12.12 -1.73 -3.77
C GLY A 14 11.87 -2.43 -5.12
N LEU A 15 12.48 -3.59 -5.33
CA LEU A 15 12.29 -4.41 -6.52
C LEU A 15 10.86 -4.93 -6.62
N PHE A 16 10.29 -5.39 -5.51
CA PHE A 16 8.89 -5.79 -5.46
C PHE A 16 7.95 -4.66 -5.90
N PHE A 17 8.19 -3.42 -5.48
CA PHE A 17 7.42 -2.26 -5.96
C PHE A 17 7.55 -2.08 -7.48
N GLU A 18 8.78 -2.15 -8.00
CA GLU A 18 9.06 -2.02 -9.43
C GLU A 18 8.33 -3.08 -10.26
N ASP A 19 8.33 -4.33 -9.81
CA ASP A 19 7.62 -5.45 -10.45
C ASP A 19 6.09 -5.26 -10.44
N GLN A 20 5.56 -4.54 -9.45
CA GLN A 20 4.15 -4.16 -9.38
C GLN A 20 3.83 -2.87 -10.18
N GLY A 21 4.79 -2.34 -10.95
CA GLY A 21 4.64 -1.10 -11.72
C GLY A 21 4.67 0.18 -10.87
N LEU A 22 5.10 0.09 -9.61
CA LEU A 22 5.26 1.21 -8.70
C LEU A 22 6.71 1.72 -8.72
N PRO A 23 6.97 2.99 -8.34
CA PRO A 23 8.34 3.49 -8.30
C PRO A 23 9.17 2.77 -7.23
N ARG A 24 10.37 2.32 -7.61
CA ARG A 24 11.31 1.58 -6.75
C ARG A 24 11.68 2.30 -5.45
N MET A 25 11.93 3.61 -5.52
CA MET A 25 12.42 4.38 -4.35
C MET A 25 11.43 4.44 -3.18
N PRO A 26 10.12 4.71 -3.38
CA PRO A 26 9.10 4.49 -2.36
C PRO A 26 9.16 3.10 -1.72
N GLY A 27 9.32 2.03 -2.51
CA GLY A 27 9.48 0.67 -1.98
C GLY A 27 10.69 0.55 -1.07
N ARG A 28 11.84 1.08 -1.48
CA ARG A 28 13.06 1.10 -0.65
C ARG A 28 12.89 1.86 0.65
N VAL A 29 12.23 3.03 0.61
CA VAL A 29 11.96 3.84 1.81
C VAL A 29 10.99 3.11 2.74
N LEU A 30 9.93 2.48 2.22
CA LEU A 30 9.01 1.68 3.02
C LEU A 30 9.72 0.49 3.66
N GLY A 31 10.49 -0.27 2.88
CA GLY A 31 11.25 -1.42 3.36
C GLY A 31 12.25 -1.04 4.45
N TRP A 32 12.92 0.10 4.32
CA TRP A 32 13.79 0.61 5.39
C TRP A 32 13.00 0.99 6.66
N LEU A 33 11.88 1.71 6.52
CA LEU A 33 11.03 2.09 7.66
C LEU A 33 10.37 0.90 8.38
N MET A 34 10.34 -0.28 7.77
CA MET A 34 9.90 -1.52 8.41
C MET A 34 10.93 -2.09 9.39
N VAL A 35 12.22 -1.76 9.23
CA VAL A 35 13.33 -2.42 9.94
C VAL A 35 14.28 -1.47 10.66
N CYS A 36 14.16 -0.17 10.44
CA CYS A 36 15.05 0.82 11.05
C CYS A 36 14.83 0.93 12.56
N ASP A 37 15.91 1.23 13.28
CA ASP A 37 15.90 1.59 14.69
C ASP A 37 16.62 2.94 14.87
N PRO A 38 16.00 3.97 15.46
CA PRO A 38 14.60 4.02 15.95
C PRO A 38 13.57 3.85 14.81
N PRO A 39 12.30 3.48 15.12
CA PRO A 39 11.25 3.21 14.14
C PRO A 39 10.72 4.47 13.43
N HIS A 40 11.44 5.58 13.56
CA HIS A 40 11.16 6.84 12.89
C HIS A 40 12.48 7.44 12.39
N GLN A 41 12.48 7.97 11.18
CA GLN A 41 13.68 8.53 10.55
C GLN A 41 13.33 9.86 9.90
N SER A 42 14.23 10.83 10.01
CA SER A 42 14.16 12.10 9.29
C SER A 42 14.45 11.91 7.80
N ALA A 43 14.15 12.91 6.98
CA ALA A 43 14.46 12.84 5.55
C ALA A 43 15.97 12.70 5.26
N GLU A 44 16.82 13.24 6.15
CA GLU A 44 18.28 13.15 6.04
C GLU A 44 18.77 11.74 6.35
N GLU A 45 18.29 11.15 7.45
CA GLU A 45 18.65 9.78 7.83
C GLU A 45 18.13 8.76 6.80
N LEU A 46 16.94 8.97 6.24
CA LEU A 46 16.43 8.16 5.13
C LEU A 46 17.31 8.28 3.88
N ALA A 47 17.73 9.50 3.53
CA ALA A 47 18.60 9.74 2.37
C ALA A 47 19.93 9.01 2.50
N GLU A 48 20.52 9.04 3.69
CA GLU A 48 21.74 8.32 4.02
C GLU A 48 21.52 6.80 3.99
N ALA A 49 20.49 6.29 4.66
CA ALA A 49 20.23 4.86 4.75
C ALA A 49 20.01 4.21 3.37
N VAL A 50 19.13 4.78 2.54
CA VAL A 50 18.86 4.20 1.21
C VAL A 50 19.78 4.76 0.11
N GLN A 51 20.80 5.56 0.46
CA GLN A 51 21.78 6.14 -0.46
C GLN A 51 21.11 6.88 -1.62
N ALA A 52 20.20 7.81 -1.30
CA ALA A 52 19.39 8.55 -2.27
C ALA A 52 19.43 10.07 -2.01
N SER A 53 19.11 10.86 -3.03
CA SER A 53 19.05 12.31 -2.87
C SER A 53 17.86 12.76 -2.00
N ARG A 54 17.97 13.92 -1.35
CA ARG A 54 16.87 14.52 -0.58
C ARG A 54 15.59 14.73 -1.42
N GLY A 55 15.74 15.04 -2.71
CA GLY A 55 14.62 15.16 -3.64
C GLY A 55 13.90 13.82 -3.85
N ALA A 56 14.65 12.74 -4.04
CA ALA A 56 14.10 11.39 -4.18
C ALA A 56 13.36 10.94 -2.91
N ILE A 57 13.94 11.20 -1.73
CA ILE A 57 13.28 10.91 -0.45
C ILE A 57 11.99 11.71 -0.28
N SER A 58 12.01 13.01 -0.61
CA SER A 58 10.82 13.86 -0.50
C SER A 58 9.68 13.37 -1.38
N MET A 59 9.97 12.95 -2.61
CA MET A 59 8.98 12.36 -3.52
C MET A 59 8.46 11.01 -3.00
N ALA A 60 9.36 10.14 -2.54
CA ALA A 60 9.02 8.83 -2.01
C ALA A 60 8.11 8.92 -0.78
N VAL A 61 8.50 9.75 0.19
CA VAL A 61 7.72 9.99 1.42
C VAL A 61 6.37 10.62 1.09
N LYS A 62 6.31 11.60 0.17
CA LYS A 62 5.03 12.20 -0.25
C LYS A 62 4.08 11.14 -0.83
N LEU A 63 4.58 10.24 -1.67
CA LEU A 63 3.79 9.15 -2.25
C LEU A 63 3.31 8.20 -1.14
N LEU A 64 4.20 7.77 -0.25
CA LEU A 64 3.85 6.85 0.84
C LEU A 64 2.86 7.45 1.84
N ILE A 65 2.94 8.75 2.12
CA ILE A 65 1.94 9.48 2.92
C ILE A 65 0.60 9.52 2.18
N GLY A 66 0.61 9.80 0.87
CA GLY A 66 -0.61 9.77 0.05
C GLY A 66 -1.27 8.39 0.01
N ALA A 67 -0.47 7.33 0.01
CA ALA A 67 -0.93 5.94 0.11
C ALA A 67 -1.33 5.52 1.54
N GLY A 68 -1.06 6.35 2.55
CA GLY A 68 -1.34 6.07 3.96
C GLY A 68 -0.36 5.11 4.64
N ALA A 69 0.70 4.68 3.95
CA ALA A 69 1.72 3.75 4.45
C ALA A 69 2.64 4.38 5.50
N VAL A 70 2.98 5.65 5.29
CA VAL A 70 3.89 6.41 6.14
C VAL A 70 3.15 7.60 6.70
N GLU A 71 3.46 7.97 7.94
CA GLU A 71 2.96 9.18 8.56
C GLU A 71 4.10 10.06 9.08
N ARG A 72 3.80 11.36 9.25
CA ARG A 72 4.71 12.28 9.93
C ARG A 72 4.68 11.98 11.43
N HIS A 73 5.86 11.86 12.03
CA HIS A 73 6.04 11.59 13.44
C HIS A 73 6.75 12.79 14.11
N PRO A 74 6.04 13.62 14.89
CA PRO A 74 6.68 14.68 15.66
C PRO A 74 7.45 14.08 16.84
N VAL A 75 8.70 14.52 17.03
CA VAL A 75 9.55 14.12 18.16
C VAL A 75 9.76 15.34 19.06
N ALA A 76 9.59 15.17 20.37
CA ALA A 76 9.72 16.26 21.34
C ALA A 76 11.17 16.79 21.40
N GLY A 77 11.33 18.10 21.58
CA GLY A 77 12.64 18.74 21.71
C GLY A 77 13.39 18.97 20.40
N THR A 78 12.78 18.65 19.24
CA THR A 78 13.38 18.89 17.93
C THR A 78 12.40 19.59 16.98
N ARG A 79 12.95 20.41 16.07
CA ARG A 79 12.19 21.03 14.98
C ARG A 79 12.16 20.17 13.71
N ARG A 80 12.89 19.04 13.71
CA ARG A 80 12.96 18.13 12.55
C ARG A 80 11.67 17.31 12.45
N VAL A 81 11.23 17.09 11.21
CA VAL A 81 10.11 16.18 10.90
C VAL A 81 10.67 14.77 10.70
N TYR A 82 10.13 13.80 11.42
CA TYR A 82 10.42 12.39 11.24
C TYR A 82 9.27 11.70 10.53
N TYR A 83 9.55 10.53 9.97
CA TYR A 83 8.61 9.69 9.28
C TYR A 83 8.68 8.28 9.83
N ARG A 84 7.54 7.63 9.96
CA ARG A 84 7.46 6.23 10.39
C ARG A 84 6.44 5.47 9.56
N LEU A 85 6.59 4.15 9.50
CA LEU A 85 5.51 3.27 9.06
C LEU A 85 4.29 3.50 9.96
N ARG A 86 3.13 3.74 9.36
CA ARG A 86 1.90 4.01 10.11
C ARG A 86 1.45 2.74 10.83
N PRO A 87 1.25 2.78 12.17
CA PRO A 87 0.70 1.64 12.89
C PRO A 87 -0.66 1.21 12.32
N GLY A 88 -0.85 -0.10 12.13
CA GLY A 88 -2.08 -0.65 11.54
C GLY A 88 -2.21 -0.46 10.03
N PHE A 89 -1.19 0.08 9.34
CA PHE A 89 -1.24 0.29 7.89
C PHE A 89 -1.62 -0.97 7.11
N TRP A 90 -1.08 -2.14 7.46
CA TRP A 90 -1.36 -3.38 6.73
C TRP A 90 -2.83 -3.80 6.78
N LEU A 91 -3.53 -3.51 7.89
CA LEU A 91 -4.97 -3.72 7.96
C LEU A 91 -5.72 -2.71 7.07
N LEU A 92 -5.32 -1.44 7.12
CA LEU A 92 -5.90 -0.39 6.26
C LEU A 92 -5.65 -0.65 4.77
N GLU A 93 -4.51 -1.25 4.42
CA GLU A 93 -4.18 -1.66 3.06
C GLU A 93 -5.13 -2.75 2.57
N ALA A 94 -5.38 -3.77 3.39
CA ALA A 94 -6.37 -4.81 3.09
C ALA A 94 -7.79 -4.23 2.93
N GLU A 95 -8.20 -3.29 3.80
CA GLU A 95 -9.48 -2.58 3.68
C GLU A 95 -9.57 -1.73 2.41
N SER A 96 -8.44 -1.16 1.96
CA SER A 96 -8.37 -0.40 0.72
C SER A 96 -8.67 -1.29 -0.50
N LYS A 97 -8.25 -2.56 -0.49
CA LYS A 97 -8.57 -3.52 -1.56
C LYS A 97 -10.07 -3.78 -1.67
N ALA A 98 -10.78 -3.91 -0.56
CA ALA A 98 -12.24 -4.02 -0.56
C ALA A 98 -12.91 -2.80 -1.21
N ARG A 99 -12.42 -1.60 -0.88
CA ARG A 99 -12.91 -0.34 -1.47
C ARG A 99 -12.67 -0.28 -2.97
N VAL A 100 -11.45 -0.60 -3.43
CA VAL A 100 -11.10 -0.62 -4.86
C VAL A 100 -11.97 -1.63 -5.60
N ALA A 101 -12.18 -2.82 -5.04
CA ALA A 101 -13.02 -3.84 -5.66
C ALA A 101 -14.47 -3.38 -5.84
N ARG A 102 -15.04 -2.76 -4.80
CA ARG A 102 -16.38 -2.15 -4.85
C ARG A 102 -16.48 -1.05 -5.92
N ASP A 103 -15.49 -0.16 -5.98
CA ASP A 103 -15.53 0.98 -6.89
C ASP A 103 -15.40 0.51 -8.36
N TRP A 104 -14.60 -0.53 -8.61
CA TRP A 104 -14.56 -1.23 -9.90
C TRP A 104 -15.88 -1.90 -10.24
N ARG A 105 -16.48 -2.66 -9.32
CA ARG A 105 -17.79 -3.30 -9.53
C ARG A 105 -18.85 -2.26 -9.92
N LYS A 106 -18.96 -1.15 -9.16
CA LYS A 106 -19.90 -0.06 -9.45
C LYS A 106 -19.66 0.60 -10.80
N LEU A 107 -18.40 0.69 -11.25
CA LEU A 107 -18.09 1.21 -12.58
C LEU A 107 -18.55 0.24 -13.67
N MET A 108 -18.35 -1.07 -13.49
CA MET A 108 -18.80 -2.08 -14.44
C MET A 108 -20.33 -2.20 -14.48
N GLU A 109 -21.00 -2.08 -13.33
CA GLU A 109 -22.46 -2.02 -13.20
C GLU A 109 -23.03 -0.88 -14.06
N ARG A 110 -22.52 0.35 -13.88
CA ARG A 110 -22.88 1.48 -14.76
C ARG A 110 -22.55 1.22 -16.23
N GLY A 111 -21.46 0.50 -16.51
CA GLY A 111 -21.06 0.14 -17.86
C GLY A 111 -22.06 -0.80 -18.52
N LEU A 112 -22.62 -1.75 -17.76
CA LEU A 112 -23.65 -2.68 -18.22
C LEU A 112 -24.96 -1.95 -18.49
N ASP A 113 -25.38 -1.03 -17.60
CA ASP A 113 -26.60 -0.23 -17.78
C ASP A 113 -26.60 0.58 -19.09
N LEU A 114 -25.42 1.02 -19.54
CA LEU A 114 -25.26 1.75 -20.81
C LEU A 114 -25.29 0.84 -22.05
N MET A 115 -25.29 -0.49 -21.85
CA MET A 115 -25.18 -1.50 -22.90
C MET A 115 -26.42 -2.41 -22.98
N ASP A 116 -27.52 -2.06 -22.32
CA ASP A 116 -28.74 -2.89 -22.25
C ASP A 116 -29.26 -3.34 -23.63
N ASP A 117 -29.09 -2.51 -24.67
CA ASP A 117 -29.51 -2.80 -26.05
C ASP A 117 -28.41 -3.46 -26.93
N LEU A 118 -27.25 -3.77 -26.35
CA LEU A 118 -26.12 -4.36 -27.07
C LEU A 118 -26.11 -5.89 -26.91
N GLY A 119 -25.78 -6.60 -27.99
CA GLY A 119 -25.71 -8.07 -27.99
C GLY A 119 -24.71 -8.66 -26.98
N GLU A 120 -24.96 -9.91 -26.57
CA GLU A 120 -24.26 -10.62 -25.49
C GLU A 120 -22.72 -10.63 -25.63
N ASP A 121 -22.19 -10.68 -26.85
CA ASP A 121 -20.73 -10.65 -27.09
C ASP A 121 -20.08 -9.33 -26.65
N ARG A 122 -20.84 -8.22 -26.66
CA ARG A 122 -20.35 -6.89 -26.27
C ARG A 122 -20.37 -6.71 -24.75
N THR A 123 -21.38 -7.25 -24.06
CA THR A 123 -21.52 -7.13 -22.60
C THR A 123 -20.66 -8.13 -21.83
N ARG A 124 -20.28 -9.26 -22.44
CA ARG A 124 -19.51 -10.35 -21.80
C ARG A 124 -18.27 -9.89 -21.03
N ARG A 125 -17.41 -9.06 -21.63
CA ARG A 125 -16.16 -8.60 -20.99
C ARG A 125 -16.41 -7.71 -19.76
N VAL A 126 -17.47 -6.91 -19.80
CA VAL A 126 -17.84 -6.03 -18.68
C VAL A 126 -18.47 -6.86 -17.56
N LYS A 127 -19.32 -7.83 -17.93
CA LYS A 127 -19.94 -8.76 -16.98
C LYS A 127 -18.92 -9.64 -16.27
N GLU A 128 -17.93 -10.17 -16.98
CA GLU A 128 -16.84 -10.94 -16.38
C GLU A 128 -16.08 -10.13 -15.32
N ALA A 129 -15.73 -8.87 -15.65
CA ALA A 129 -15.09 -7.98 -14.68
C ALA A 129 -16.02 -7.64 -13.51
N HIS A 130 -17.29 -7.33 -13.77
CA HIS A 130 -18.28 -7.07 -12.72
C HIS A 130 -18.36 -8.23 -11.72
N ASP A 131 -18.54 -9.45 -12.21
CA ASP A 131 -18.76 -10.63 -11.39
C ASP A 131 -17.50 -10.96 -10.57
N MET A 132 -16.31 -10.85 -11.18
CA MET A 132 -15.04 -11.04 -10.47
C MET A 132 -14.84 -10.01 -9.35
N TYR A 133 -15.11 -8.73 -9.61
CA TYR A 133 -14.94 -7.68 -8.60
C TYR A 133 -16.02 -7.70 -7.52
N ALA A 134 -17.22 -8.21 -7.82
CA ALA A 134 -18.24 -8.51 -6.82
C ALA A 134 -17.80 -9.61 -5.86
N PHE A 135 -17.20 -10.68 -6.38
CA PHE A 135 -16.60 -11.72 -5.54
C PHE A 135 -15.47 -11.18 -4.67
N LEU A 136 -14.53 -10.41 -5.23
CA LEU A 136 -13.42 -9.82 -4.47
C LEU A 136 -13.89 -8.85 -3.37
N GLU A 137 -14.91 -8.03 -3.62
CA GLU A 137 -15.47 -7.12 -2.60
C GLU A 137 -15.94 -7.90 -1.36
N GLN A 138 -16.61 -9.04 -1.57
CA GLN A 138 -17.08 -9.90 -0.49
C GLN A 138 -15.91 -10.55 0.26
N GLU A 139 -14.93 -11.11 -0.45
CA GLU A 139 -13.77 -11.78 0.15
C GLU A 139 -12.91 -10.82 0.98
N TYR A 140 -12.57 -9.64 0.44
CA TYR A 140 -11.75 -8.66 1.17
C TYR A 140 -12.46 -8.15 2.43
N SER A 141 -13.79 -7.99 2.39
CA SER A 141 -14.56 -7.56 3.57
C SER A 141 -14.50 -8.61 4.69
N GLN A 142 -14.52 -9.91 4.34
CA GLN A 142 -14.41 -11.01 5.30
C GLN A 142 -12.99 -11.19 5.86
N ILE A 143 -11.95 -10.87 5.09
CA ILE A 143 -10.54 -10.96 5.55
C ILE A 143 -10.32 -10.08 6.77
N ARG A 144 -10.86 -8.85 6.79
CA ARG A 144 -10.75 -7.94 7.93
C ARG A 144 -11.31 -8.57 9.20
N ASP A 145 -12.55 -9.04 9.15
CA ASP A 145 -13.25 -9.55 10.33
C ASP A 145 -12.54 -10.81 10.88
N ARG A 146 -12.04 -11.68 9.99
CA ARG A 146 -11.21 -12.83 10.38
C ARG A 146 -9.87 -12.41 10.99
N TRP A 147 -9.22 -11.39 10.44
CA TRP A 147 -7.95 -10.88 10.96
C TRP A 147 -8.11 -10.29 12.37
N LEU A 148 -9.17 -9.50 12.60
CA LEU A 148 -9.45 -8.91 13.91
C LEU A 148 -9.70 -9.98 14.98
N ARG A 149 -10.55 -10.98 14.70
CA ARG A 149 -10.79 -12.10 15.61
C ARG A 149 -9.50 -12.86 15.97
N ARG A 150 -8.63 -13.09 14.97
CA ARG A 150 -7.32 -13.72 15.19
C ARG A 150 -6.42 -12.90 16.12
N GLN A 151 -6.44 -11.56 16.02
CA GLN A 151 -5.67 -10.68 16.90
C GLN A 151 -6.21 -10.65 18.34
N GLU A 152 -7.53 -10.82 18.49
CA GLU A 152 -8.22 -10.87 19.79
C GLU A 152 -8.09 -12.23 20.49
N GLY A 153 -7.47 -13.23 19.84
CA GLY A 153 -7.23 -14.56 20.41
C GLY A 153 -8.42 -15.51 20.30
N GLU A 154 -9.43 -15.18 19.48
CA GLU A 154 -10.51 -16.10 19.13
C GLU A 154 -9.97 -17.09 18.08
N GLU A 155 -9.84 -18.37 18.44
CA GLU A 155 -9.44 -19.44 17.50
C GLU A 155 -10.36 -19.47 16.27
N ILE A 156 -9.74 -19.51 15.08
CA ILE A 156 -10.41 -19.55 13.77
C ILE A 156 -11.16 -20.86 13.58
#